data_AF-A0A4Y2DVH1-F1
#
_entry.id   AF-A0A4Y2DVH1-F1
#
_cell.length_a   1.000
_cell.length_b   1.000
_cell.length_c   1.000
_cell.angle_alpha   90.00
_cell.angle_beta   90.00
_cell.angle_gamma   90.00
#
_symmetry.space_group_name_H-M   'P 1'
#
loop_
_entity.id
_entity.type
_entity.pdbx_description
1 polymer ?
#
loop_
_entity_poly.entity_id
_entity_poly.type
_entity_poly.pdbx_seq_one_letter_code
_entity_poly.pdbx_strand_id
1 'polypeptide(L)'
;MPCWNPFQLHTYIKQVIPEHPSITNMKYTRQGKLLFSTSHPVCAAKLLTLQTVLDTPVSTDVIWENISSRLLITDIPTKTTLEELAEELSHNNDIVITHMRRFVKPNSS
;
A
#
# COMPACT_ATOMS: atom_id res chain seq x y z
N MET A 1 -0.01 10.34 25.96
CA MET A 1 -0.10 9.18 25.05
C MET A 1 -1.43 8.49 25.31
N PRO A 2 -2.36 8.36 24.35
CA PRO A 2 -3.42 7.39 24.53
C PRO A 2 -2.78 5.99 24.44
N CYS A 3 -2.62 5.34 25.59
CA CYS A 3 -2.15 3.96 25.70
C CYS A 3 -3.37 3.05 25.56
N TRP A 4 -3.99 3.01 24.38
CA TRP A 4 -5.11 2.10 24.16
C TRP A 4 -4.60 0.67 24.24
N ASN A 5 -5.28 -0.16 25.03
CA ASN A 5 -4.98 -1.58 25.07
C ASN A 5 -5.19 -2.18 23.67
N PRO A 6 -4.17 -2.84 23.07
CA PRO A 6 -4.28 -3.41 21.73
C PRO A 6 -5.46 -4.36 21.55
N PHE A 7 -5.81 -5.13 22.59
CA PHE A 7 -6.95 -6.04 22.55
C PHE A 7 -8.28 -5.30 22.52
N GLN A 8 -8.42 -4.23 23.32
CA GLN A 8 -9.63 -3.41 23.33
C GLN A 8 -9.80 -2.67 22.01
N LEU A 9 -8.72 -2.11 21.47
CA LEU A 9 -8.72 -1.46 20.18
C LEU A 9 -9.14 -2.43 19.07
N HIS A 10 -8.58 -3.62 19.05
CA HIS A 10 -8.93 -4.63 18.06
C HIS A 10 -10.40 -5.06 18.17
N THR A 11 -10.90 -5.30 19.39
CA THR A 11 -12.32 -5.62 19.62
C THR A 11 -13.23 -4.48 19.16
N TYR A 12 -12.87 -3.23 19.50
CA TYR A 12 -13.61 -2.05 19.06
C TYR A 12 -13.69 -1.96 17.54
N ILE A 13 -12.56 -2.10 16.84
CA ILE A 13 -12.52 -2.05 15.37
C ILE A 13 -13.37 -3.16 14.75
N LYS A 14 -13.36 -4.37 15.30
CA LYS A 14 -14.23 -5.47 14.84
C LYS A 14 -15.72 -5.18 14.98
N GLN A 15 -16.10 -4.44 16.03
CA GLN A 15 -17.49 -4.08 16.29
C GLN A 15 -17.97 -2.96 15.34
N VAL A 16 -17.12 -1.97 15.07
CA VAL A 16 -17.51 -0.78 14.30
C VAL A 16 -17.24 -0.89 12.80
N ILE A 17 -16.29 -1.74 12.38
CA ILE A 17 -15.94 -1.98 10.97
C ILE A 17 -16.31 -3.43 10.59
N PRO A 18 -17.43 -3.66 9.89
CA PRO A 18 -17.79 -4.99 9.37
C PRO A 18 -16.72 -5.58 8.46
N GLU A 19 -16.09 -4.75 7.63
CA GLU A 19 -15.03 -5.10 6.69
C GLU A 19 -13.65 -5.23 7.36
N HIS A 20 -13.58 -5.36 8.70
CA HIS A 20 -12.32 -5.55 9.40
C HIS A 20 -11.44 -6.71 8.90
N PRO A 21 -11.98 -7.82 8.31
CA PRO A 21 -11.12 -8.86 7.75
C PRO A 21 -10.26 -8.38 6.57
N SER A 22 -10.65 -7.27 5.93
CA SER A 22 -9.88 -6.63 4.84
C SER A 22 -8.76 -5.72 5.34
N ILE A 23 -8.61 -5.54 6.65
CA ILE A 23 -7.50 -4.79 7.25
C ILE A 23 -6.29 -5.71 7.31
N THR A 24 -5.23 -5.37 6.56
CA THR A 24 -4.00 -6.18 6.49
C THR A 24 -3.00 -5.79 7.58
N ASN A 25 -3.06 -4.56 8.08
CA ASN A 25 -2.18 -4.09 9.13
C ASN A 25 -2.85 -3.02 10.00
N MET A 26 -2.52 -3.02 11.29
CA MET A 26 -2.90 -2.01 12.24
C MET A 26 -1.68 -1.71 13.12
N LYS A 27 -1.16 -0.48 13.06
CA LYS A 27 0.04 -0.09 13.81
C LYS A 27 -0.09 1.27 14.44
N TYR A 28 0.44 1.40 15.66
CA TYR A 28 0.60 2.68 16.32
C TYR A 28 1.96 3.29 15.95
N THR A 29 1.95 4.53 15.50
CA THR A 29 3.16 5.26 15.11
C THR A 29 3.78 5.97 16.31
N ARG A 30 5.08 6.27 16.24
CA ARG A 30 5.78 7.04 17.28
C ARG A 30 5.25 8.47 17.45
N GLN A 31 4.53 8.98 16.45
CA GLN A 31 3.86 10.30 16.46
C GLN A 31 2.47 10.26 17.09
N GLY A 32 2.03 9.11 17.60
CA GLY A 32 0.73 8.98 18.23
C GLY A 32 -0.44 8.76 17.28
N LYS A 33 -0.16 8.42 16.01
CA LYS A 33 -1.19 8.10 15.01
C LYS A 33 -1.44 6.60 14.96
N LEU A 34 -2.69 6.20 14.78
CA LEU A 34 -3.08 4.84 14.45
C LEU A 34 -3.16 4.70 12.93
N LEU A 35 -2.37 3.81 12.34
CA LEU A 35 -2.37 3.55 10.91
C LEU A 35 -3.04 2.20 10.62
N PHE A 36 -4.00 2.22 9.72
CA PHE A 36 -4.61 1.04 9.14
C PHE A 36 -4.14 0.87 7.69
N SER A 37 -3.89 -0.37 7.28
CA SER A 37 -3.62 -0.71 5.88
C SER A 37 -4.71 -1.62 5.37
N THR A 38 -5.26 -1.28 4.21
CA THR A 38 -6.26 -2.10 3.52
C THR A 38 -6.18 -1.80 2.02
N SER A 39 -6.32 -2.83 1.18
CA SER A 39 -6.51 -2.68 -0.26
C SER A 39 -7.99 -2.53 -0.64
N HIS A 40 -8.90 -2.71 0.32
CA HIS A 40 -10.33 -2.72 0.06
C HIS A 40 -10.92 -1.29 0.21
N PRO A 41 -11.46 -0.68 -0.87
CA PRO A 41 -11.89 0.72 -0.84
C PRO A 41 -13.04 0.97 0.14
N VAL A 42 -13.99 0.03 0.26
CA VAL A 42 -15.09 0.13 1.23
C VAL A 42 -14.57 0.13 2.68
N CYS A 43 -13.60 -0.73 3.01
CA CYS A 43 -12.98 -0.77 4.33
C CYS A 43 -12.28 0.57 4.63
N ALA A 44 -11.52 1.10 3.66
CA ALA A 44 -10.86 2.41 3.80
C ALA A 44 -11.87 3.55 4.03
N ALA A 45 -12.98 3.58 3.28
CA ALA A 45 -14.03 4.58 3.46
C ALA A 45 -14.69 4.50 4.84
N LYS A 46 -14.95 3.28 5.35
CA LYS A 46 -15.50 3.08 6.70
C LYS A 46 -14.53 3.53 7.79
N LEU A 47 -13.24 3.20 7.65
CA LEU A 47 -12.20 3.68 8.55
C LEU A 47 -12.11 5.22 8.55
N LEU A 48 -12.28 5.84 7.39
CA LEU A 48 -12.28 7.30 7.25
C LEU A 48 -13.48 7.95 7.96
N THR A 49 -14.59 7.25 8.12
CA THR A 49 -15.77 7.79 8.84
C THR A 49 -15.65 7.76 10.37
N LEU A 50 -14.59 7.17 10.94
CA LEU A 50 -14.40 7.13 12.40
C LEU A 50 -14.14 8.54 12.95
N GLN A 51 -15.01 8.99 13.85
CA GLN A 51 -14.85 10.26 14.57
C GLN A 51 -14.35 10.06 16.00
N THR A 52 -14.53 8.86 16.54
CA THR A 52 -14.09 8.46 17.87
C THR A 52 -13.46 7.07 17.81
N VAL A 53 -12.52 6.81 18.71
CA VAL A 53 -11.96 5.49 18.97
C VAL A 53 -11.82 5.34 20.48
N LEU A 54 -12.48 4.34 21.07
CA LEU A 54 -12.52 4.14 22.53
C LEU A 54 -12.81 5.44 23.29
N ASP A 55 -13.92 6.09 22.91
CA ASP A 55 -14.41 7.38 23.45
C ASP A 55 -13.46 8.57 23.30
N THR A 56 -12.34 8.39 22.62
CA THR A 56 -11.39 9.47 22.32
C THR A 56 -11.72 10.03 20.94
N PRO A 57 -11.97 11.35 20.81
CA PRO A 57 -12.18 11.96 19.51
C PRO A 57 -10.91 11.84 18.66
N VAL A 58 -11.06 11.46 17.40
CA VAL A 58 -9.97 11.31 16.43
C VAL A 58 -10.28 12.07 15.15
N SER A 59 -9.22 12.53 14.48
CA SER A 59 -9.28 12.97 13.09
C SER A 59 -8.73 11.86 12.20
N THR A 60 -9.48 11.48 11.18
CA THR A 60 -9.09 10.48 10.19
C THR A 60 -8.67 11.17 8.90
N ASP A 61 -7.70 10.57 8.23
CA ASP A 61 -7.25 10.99 6.91
C ASP A 61 -6.86 9.75 6.11
N VAL A 62 -6.92 9.87 4.78
CA VAL A 62 -6.56 8.79 3.86
C VAL A 62 -5.25 9.12 3.18
N ILE A 63 -4.26 8.25 3.34
CA ILE A 63 -3.03 8.30 2.57
C ILE A 63 -3.21 7.33 1.41
N TRP A 64 -3.39 7.86 0.20
CA TRP A 64 -3.37 7.05 -1.01
C TRP A 64 -1.92 6.94 -1.51
N GLU A 65 -1.22 5.91 -1.08
CA GLU A 65 0.09 5.59 -1.65
C GLU A 65 -0.14 4.86 -2.99
N ASN A 66 -0.04 5.60 -4.09
CA ASN A 66 0.17 4.98 -5.39
C ASN A 66 1.63 4.51 -5.41
N ILE A 67 1.90 3.28 -4.98
CA ILE A 67 3.26 2.73 -4.95
C ILE A 67 3.73 2.53 -6.39
N SER A 68 4.20 3.61 -7.02
CA SER A 68 4.90 3.57 -8.30
C SER A 68 6.40 3.49 -8.00
N SER A 69 6.94 2.28 -8.04
CA SER A 69 8.39 2.06 -7.91
C SER A 69 9.08 2.21 -9.26
N ARG A 70 10.22 2.91 -9.30
CA ARG A 70 11.11 2.91 -10.46
C ARG A 70 12.24 1.92 -10.20
N LEU A 71 12.36 0.93 -11.08
CA LEU A 71 13.37 -0.12 -10.99
C LEU A 71 14.36 0.01 -12.14
N LEU A 72 15.65 -0.18 -11.86
CA LEU A 72 16.68 -0.35 -12.88
C LEU A 72 17.04 -1.83 -12.93
N ILE A 73 16.74 -2.47 -14.06
CA ILE A 73 17.10 -3.86 -14.32
C ILE A 73 18.30 -3.85 -15.26
N THR A 74 19.39 -4.50 -14.85
CA THR A 74 20.59 -4.67 -15.68
C THR A 74 20.54 -5.99 -16.45
N ASP A 75 21.43 -6.15 -17.42
CA ASP A 75 21.67 -7.43 -18.11
C ASP A 75 20.47 -8.02 -18.86
N ILE A 76 19.52 -7.16 -19.25
CA ILE A 76 18.40 -7.54 -20.12
C ILE A 76 18.91 -7.80 -21.55
N PRO A 77 18.60 -8.97 -22.15
CA PRO A 77 18.93 -9.26 -23.54
C PRO A 77 18.35 -8.20 -24.48
N THR A 78 19.19 -7.66 -25.37
CA THR A 78 18.75 -6.66 -26.36
C THR A 78 17.81 -7.24 -27.42
N LYS A 79 17.78 -8.56 -27.57
CA LYS A 79 16.93 -9.28 -28.53
C LYS A 79 15.45 -9.29 -28.13
N THR A 80 15.15 -9.27 -26.83
CA THR A 80 13.77 -9.20 -26.33
C THR A 80 13.24 -7.78 -26.56
N THR A 81 12.00 -7.64 -27.00
CA THR A 81 11.36 -6.33 -27.15
C THR A 81 11.01 -5.74 -25.76
N LEU A 82 10.67 -4.45 -25.68
CA LEU A 82 10.24 -3.87 -24.40
C LEU A 82 8.82 -4.30 -24.06
N GLU A 83 8.00 -4.54 -25.07
CA GLU A 83 6.63 -5.02 -24.96
C GLU A 83 6.58 -6.43 -24.37
N GLU A 84 7.31 -7.39 -24.95
CA GLU A 84 7.40 -8.76 -24.41
C GLU A 84 7.92 -8.79 -22.97
N LEU A 85 8.95 -7.99 -22.69
CA LEU A 85 9.50 -7.91 -21.33
C LEU A 85 8.50 -7.30 -20.34
N ALA A 86 7.76 -6.28 -20.75
CA ALA A 86 6.75 -5.67 -19.90
C ALA A 86 5.59 -6.63 -19.62
N GLU A 87 5.14 -7.39 -20.62
CA GLU A 87 4.11 -8.41 -20.46
C GLU A 87 4.58 -9.53 -19.50
N GLU A 88 5.78 -10.06 -19.71
CA GLU A 88 6.35 -11.11 -18.85
C GLU A 88 6.49 -10.64 -17.40
N LEU A 89 7.06 -9.46 -17.17
CA LEU A 89 7.22 -8.92 -15.82
C LEU A 89 5.89 -8.61 -15.14
N SER A 90 4.91 -8.09 -15.89
CA SER A 90 3.58 -7.80 -15.35
C SER A 90 2.85 -9.09 -14.97
N HIS A 91 2.88 -10.10 -15.84
CA HIS A 91 2.24 -11.39 -15.60
C HIS A 91 2.86 -12.15 -14.42
N ASN A 92 4.19 -12.18 -14.33
CA ASN A 92 4.89 -12.96 -13.31
C ASN A 92 4.84 -12.34 -11.91
N ASN A 93 4.59 -11.03 -11.79
CA ASN A 93 4.71 -10.32 -10.51
C ASN A 93 3.41 -9.63 -10.05
N ASP A 94 2.31 -9.73 -10.81
CA ASP A 94 1.05 -9.02 -10.54
C ASP A 94 1.25 -7.51 -10.37
N ILE A 95 2.01 -6.92 -11.31
CA ILE A 95 2.31 -5.49 -11.35
C ILE A 95 1.82 -4.85 -12.64
N VAL A 96 1.54 -3.54 -12.60
CA VAL A 96 1.22 -2.73 -13.79
C VAL A 96 2.43 -1.89 -14.16
N ILE A 97 3.05 -2.18 -15.31
CA ILE A 97 4.16 -1.40 -15.84
C ILE A 97 3.61 -0.21 -16.63
N THR A 98 3.73 0.99 -16.06
CA THR A 98 3.23 2.23 -16.67
C THR A 98 4.22 2.86 -17.65
N HIS A 99 5.52 2.64 -17.47
CA HIS A 99 6.56 3.15 -18.35
C HIS A 99 7.79 2.24 -18.32
N MET A 100 8.36 1.95 -19.49
CA MET A 100 9.59 1.19 -19.64
C MET A 100 10.51 1.88 -20.65
N ARG A 101 11.80 1.98 -20.32
CA ARG A 101 12.83 2.54 -21.21
C ARG A 101 14.10 1.70 -21.12
N ARG A 102 14.70 1.41 -22.28
CA ARG A 102 16.02 0.78 -22.39
C ARG A 102 17.11 1.82 -22.53
N PHE A 103 18.19 1.66 -21.78
CA PHE A 103 19.42 2.43 -21.96
C PHE A 103 20.47 1.51 -22.58
N VAL A 104 20.96 1.87 -23.76
CA VAL A 104 22.06 1.16 -24.42
C VAL A 104 23.34 1.93 -24.12
N LYS A 105 24.37 1.27 -23.56
CA LYS A 105 25.69 1.90 -23.45
C LYS A 105 26.22 2.12 -24.87
N PRO A 106 26.70 3.33 -25.21
CA PRO A 106 27.43 3.50 -26.45
C PRO A 106 28.63 2.57 -26.42
N ASN A 107 28.88 1.85 -27.52
CA ASN A 107 30.10 1.07 -27.66
C ASN A 107 31.28 2.01 -27.39
N SER A 108 32.05 1.75 -26.34
CA SER A 108 33.35 2.38 -26.17
C SER A 108 34.18 2.00 -27.40
N SER A 109 34.41 2.97 -28.27
CA SER A 109 35.26 2.84 -29.45
C SER A 109 36.69 2.52 -29.06
#